data_AF-A0A1W9M7C7-F1
#
_entry.id   AF-A0A1W9M7C7-F1
#
_cell.length_a   1.000
_cell.length_b   1.000
_cell.length_c   1.000
_cell.angle_alpha   90.00
_cell.angle_beta   90.00
_cell.angle_gamma   90.00
#
_symmetry.space_group_name_H-M   'P 1'
#
loop_
_entity.id
_entity.type
_entity.pdbx_description
1 polymer ?
#
loop_
_entity_poly.entity_id
_entity_poly.type
_entity_poly.pdbx_seq_one_letter_code
_entity_poly.pdbx_strand_id
1 'polypeptide(L)' 'MTNYEQLFQNQMKDPQFAKAYYESRLERMITEMLDTLKDKIYQNEPRENLIHLIDSIKQNIHTDIARR' A
#
# COMPACT_ATOMS: atom_id res chain seq x y z
N MET A 1 -21.15 14.42 7.25
CA MET A 1 -20.92 13.07 6.73
C MET A 1 -21.84 12.84 5.54
N THR A 2 -21.30 12.33 4.44
CA THR A 2 -22.04 11.94 3.25
C THR A 2 -22.65 10.54 3.43
N ASN A 3 -23.64 10.20 2.59
CA ASN A 3 -24.23 8.85 2.57
C ASN A 3 -23.16 7.75 2.35
N TYR A 4 -22.14 8.04 1.52
CA TYR A 4 -21.02 7.14 1.28
C TYR A 4 -20.16 6.92 2.53
N GLU A 5 -19.82 7.99 3.26
CA GLU A 5 -19.02 7.89 4.49
C GLU A 5 -19.75 7.06 5.55
N GLN A 6 -21.07 7.22 5.67
CA GLN A 6 -21.87 6.43 6.61
C GLN A 6 -21.92 4.95 6.22
N LEU A 7 -22.13 4.65 4.93
CA LEU A 7 -22.11 3.27 4.43
C LEU A 7 -20.75 2.60 4.70
N PHE A 8 -19.66 3.28 4.37
CA PHE A 8 -18.30 2.79 4.59
C PHE A 8 -18.04 2.50 6.08
N GLN A 9 -18.37 3.43 6.97
CA GLN A 9 -18.21 3.24 8.42
C GLN A 9 -19.06 2.08 8.95
N ASN A 10 -20.25 1.85 8.38
CA ASN A 10 -21.07 0.72 8.75
C ASN A 10 -20.49 -0.62 8.27
N GLN A 11 -19.92 -0.67 7.06
CA GLN A 11 -19.24 -1.87 6.55
C GLN A 11 -17.98 -2.20 7.36
N MET A 12 -17.25 -1.20 7.83
CA MET A 12 -16.06 -1.38 8.69
C MET A 12 -16.35 -2.00 10.06
N LYS A 13 -17.62 -2.09 10.47
CA LYS A 13 -18.02 -2.80 11.70
C LYS A 13 -17.98 -4.31 11.55
N ASP A 14 -18.06 -4.82 10.33
CA ASP A 14 -17.86 -6.24 10.05
C ASP A 14 -16.35 -6.56 10.08
N PRO A 15 -15.88 -7.41 11.01
CA PRO A 15 -14.46 -7.73 11.15
C PRO A 15 -13.87 -8.42 9.90
N GLN A 16 -14.65 -9.24 9.20
CA GLN A 16 -14.20 -9.93 8.00
C GLN A 16 -14.04 -8.93 6.86
N PHE A 17 -15.00 -8.00 6.70
CA PHE A 17 -14.91 -6.94 5.72
C PHE A 17 -13.73 -6.01 6.00
N ALA A 18 -13.59 -5.54 7.24
CA ALA A 18 -12.49 -4.64 7.63
C ALA A 18 -11.13 -5.28 7.35
N LYS A 19 -10.94 -6.55 7.74
CA LYS A 19 -9.72 -7.31 7.46
C LYS A 19 -9.44 -7.38 5.95
N ALA A 20 -10.41 -7.83 5.16
CA ALA A 20 -10.26 -7.95 3.71
C ALA A 20 -9.94 -6.60 3.06
N TYR A 21 -10.60 -5.52 3.47
CA TYR A 21 -10.33 -4.17 2.99
C TYR A 21 -8.89 -3.73 3.29
N TYR A 22 -8.40 -3.94 4.52
CA TYR A 22 -7.02 -3.58 4.87
C TYR A 22 -5.99 -4.43 4.13
N GLU A 23 -6.28 -5.71 3.89
CA GLU A 23 -5.42 -6.60 3.10
C GLU A 23 -5.36 -6.15 1.63
N SER A 24 -6.50 -5.93 0.99
CA SER A 24 -6.54 -5.44 -0.40
C SER A 24 -5.92 -4.05 -0.55
N ARG A 25 -6.08 -3.16 0.44
CA ARG A 25 -5.42 -1.85 0.45
C ARG A 25 -3.90 -1.97 0.51
N LEU A 26 -3.38 -2.85 1.37
CA LEU A 26 -1.94 -3.13 1.44
C LEU A 26 -1.40 -3.71 0.14
N GLU A 27 -2.09 -4.72 -0.40
CA GLU A 27 -1.70 -5.38 -1.65
C GLU A 27 -1.62 -4.40 -2.81
N ARG A 28 -2.62 -3.51 -2.93
CA ARG A 28 -2.63 -2.46 -3.94
C ARG A 28 -1.44 -1.50 -3.77
N MET A 29 -1.21 -1.01 -2.56
CA MET A 29 -0.10 -0.09 -2.28
C MET A 29 1.25 -0.73 -2.63
N ILE A 30 1.48 -1.97 -2.22
CA ILE A 30 2.73 -2.70 -2.53
C ILE A 30 2.88 -2.88 -4.04
N THR A 31 1.82 -3.26 -4.74
CA THR A 31 1.81 -3.42 -6.19
C THR A 31 2.22 -2.11 -6.89
N GLU A 32 1.62 -0.98 -6.52
CA GLU A 32 1.92 0.34 -7.10
C GLU A 32 3.40 0.73 -6.89
N MET A 33 3.96 0.45 -5.71
CA MET A 33 5.38 0.72 -5.44
C MET A 33 6.31 -0.20 -6.24
N LEU A 34 5.96 -1.48 -6.39
CA LEU A 34 6.75 -2.42 -7.17
C LEU A 34 6.72 -2.08 -8.66
N ASP A 35 5.58 -1.64 -9.20
CA ASP A 35 5.48 -1.20 -10.58
C ASP A 35 6.33 0.06 -10.81
N THR A 36 6.33 1.00 -9.86
CA THR A 36 7.25 2.16 -9.88
C THR A 36 8.72 1.73 -9.92
N LEU A 37 9.09 0.71 -9.14
CA LEU A 37 10.45 0.17 -9.15
C LEU A 37 10.80 -0.47 -10.50
N LYS A 38 9.88 -1.26 -11.08
CA LYS A 38 10.08 -1.84 -12.42
C LYS A 38 10.30 -0.75 -13.47
N ASP A 39 9.47 0.29 -13.48
CA ASP A 39 9.59 1.39 -14.42
C ASP A 39 10.95 2.09 -14.33
N LYS A 40 11.45 2.32 -13.11
CA LYS A 40 12.78 2.91 -12.90
C LYS A 40 13.92 2.00 -13.35
N ILE A 41 13.78 0.68 -13.16
CA ILE A 41 14.72 -0.30 -13.71
C ILE A 41 14.71 -0.24 -15.24
N TYR A 42 13.54 -0.22 -15.87
CA TYR A 42 13.42 -0.10 -17.33
C TYR A 42 14.04 1.19 -17.88
N GLN A 43 13.97 2.27 -17.11
CA GLN A 43 14.59 3.56 -17.46
C GLN A 43 16.10 3.61 -17.18
N ASN A 44 16.71 2.52 -16.70
CA ASN A 44 18.12 2.45 -16.30
C ASN A 44 18.49 3.55 -15.28
N GLU A 45 17.63 3.79 -14.29
CA GLU A 45 17.95 4.71 -13.21
C GLU A 45 19.22 4.28 -12.44
N PRO A 46 19.95 5.24 -11.85
CA PRO A 46 21.14 4.94 -11.04
C PRO A 46 20.85 3.89 -9.98
N ARG A 47 21.82 3.00 -9.77
CA ARG A 47 21.72 1.90 -8.81
C ARG A 47 21.37 2.40 -7.40
N GLU A 48 21.97 3.51 -7.01
CA GLU A 48 21.75 4.15 -5.71
C GLU A 48 20.27 4.54 -5.53
N ASN A 49 19.65 5.10 -6.56
CA ASN A 49 18.22 5.47 -6.54
C ASN A 49 17.33 4.24 -6.40
N LEU A 50 17.65 3.15 -7.10
CA LEU A 50 16.91 1.90 -7.02
C LEU A 50 17.01 1.27 -5.63
N ILE A 51 18.20 1.29 -5.02
CA ILE A 51 18.41 0.80 -3.64
C ILE A 51 17.60 1.63 -2.64
N HIS A 52 17.64 2.97 -2.75
CA HIS A 52 16.84 3.83 -1.89
C HIS A 52 15.34 3.61 -2.03
N LEU A 53 14.86 3.34 -3.25
CA LEU A 53 13.47 2.99 -3.47
C LEU A 53 13.10 1.65 -2.84
N ILE A 54 13.96 0.63 -2.96
CA ILE A 54 13.75 -0.67 -2.30
C ILE A 54 13.67 -0.51 -0.78
N ASP A 55 14.54 0.28 -0.17
CA ASP A 55 14.50 0.51 1.27
C ASP A 55 13.27 1.31 1.70
N SER A 56 12.83 2.26 0.87
CA SER A 56 11.57 2.97 1.07
C SER A 56 10.36 2.02 1.04
N ILE A 57 10.33 1.08 0.09
CA ILE A 57 9.29 0.04 0.01
C ILE A 57 9.25 -0.80 1.30
N LYS A 58 10.41 -1.25 1.78
CA LYS A 58 10.50 -2.02 3.04
C LYS A 58 9.96 -1.24 4.23
N GLN A 59 10.33 0.05 4.35
CA GLN A 59 9.88 0.92 5.44
C GLN A 59 8.37 1.15 5.41
N ASN A 60 7.77 1.36 4.23
CA ASN A 60 6.32 1.53 4.09
C ASN A 60 5.58 0.25 4.49
N ILE A 61 6.04 -0.92 4.03
CA ILE A 61 5.46 -2.21 4.42
C ILE A 61 5.51 -2.40 5.95
N HIS A 62 6.66 -2.11 6.59
CA HIS A 62 6.79 -2.23 8.04
C HIS A 62 5.85 -1.27 8.78
N THR A 63 5.73 -0.04 8.30
CA THR A 63 4.90 0.99 8.91
C THR A 63 3.41 0.65 8.82
N ASP A 64 2.94 0.19 7.66
CA ASP A 64 1.52 -0.13 7.49
C ASP A 64 1.13 -1.48 8.12
N ILE A 65 2.06 -2.43 8.24
CA ILE A 65 1.84 -3.63 9.06
C ILE A 65 1.76 -3.25 10.55
N ALA A 66 2.63 -2.36 11.04
CA ALA A 66 2.67 -1.95 12.45
C ALA A 66 1.48 -1.07 12.89
N ARG A 67 0.73 -0.50 11.95
CA ARG A 67 -0.47 0.33 12.22
C ARG A 67 -1.78 -0.47 12.31
N ARG A 68 -1.72 -1.80 12.15
CA ARG A 68 -2.85 -2.72 12.34
C ARG A 68 -2.99 -3.11 13.80
#